data_AF-A0A1N7JM47-F1
#
_entry.id   AF-A0A1N7JM47-F1
#
_cell.length_a   1.000
_cell.length_b   1.000
_cell.length_c   1.000
_cell.angle_alpha   90.00
_cell.angle_beta   90.00
_cell.angle_gamma   90.00
#
_symmetry.space_group_name_H-M   'P 1'
#
loop_
_entity.id
_entity.type
_entity.pdbx_description
1 polymer ?
#
loop_
_entity_poly.entity_id
_entity_poly.type
_entity_poly.pdbx_seq_one_letter_code
_entity_poly.pdbx_strand_id
1 'polypeptide(L)'
;MKDKKVIATFNNGSVPPEYAYRYDLVFSSNGIAELKVFKGYDLDEKNVYSESKKINVLILEQLIIGLINLKMLSKSSSKVGGSQRTLELCQRNSEKSFIQNDDLPGIDLFNRFLFLYNSDFLNNINKIINH
;
A
#
# COMPACT_ATOMS: atom_id res chain seq x y z
N MET A 1 1.24 4.09 -23.68
CA MET A 1 0.32 4.36 -22.55
C MET A 1 1.11 5.09 -21.47
N LYS A 2 0.58 6.14 -20.83
CA LYS A 2 1.26 6.74 -19.66
C LYS A 2 1.35 5.67 -18.57
N ASP A 3 2.53 5.48 -17.98
CA ASP A 3 2.78 4.46 -16.95
C ASP A 3 1.85 4.70 -15.76
N LYS A 4 0.83 3.84 -15.62
CA LYS A 4 -0.04 3.86 -14.46
C LYS A 4 0.67 3.15 -13.33
N LYS A 5 0.69 3.76 -12.15
CA LYS A 5 1.20 3.12 -10.94
C LYS A 5 0.15 3.14 -9.85
N VAL A 6 0.09 2.07 -9.07
CA VAL A 6 -0.66 2.04 -7.83
C VAL A 6 0.33 1.92 -6.67
N ILE A 7 0.16 2.74 -5.65
CA ILE A 7 0.94 2.65 -4.43
C ILE A 7 0.00 2.26 -3.29
N ALA A 8 0.21 1.07 -2.73
CA ALA A 8 -0.45 0.62 -1.51
C ALA A 8 0.51 0.84 -0.34
N THR A 9 0.12 1.74 0.57
CA THR A 9 0.93 2.06 1.75
C THR A 9 0.18 1.68 3.01
N PHE A 10 0.90 1.09 3.96
CA PHE A 10 0.46 0.91 5.33
C PHE A 10 1.49 1.51 6.28
N ASN A 11 1.01 2.16 7.32
CA ASN A 11 1.78 2.61 8.46
C ASN A 11 1.08 2.12 9.73
N ASN A 12 1.80 1.49 10.65
CA ASN A 12 1.19 1.00 11.90
C ASN A 12 0.94 2.11 12.95
N GLY A 13 1.32 3.36 12.67
CA GLY A 13 0.92 4.55 13.42
C GLY A 13 1.74 4.79 14.68
N SER A 14 1.11 5.38 15.70
CA SER A 14 1.68 5.93 16.94
C SER A 14 2.25 4.89 17.94
N VAL A 15 2.92 3.85 17.46
CA VAL A 15 3.63 2.89 18.30
C VAL A 15 5.00 3.45 18.75
N PRO A 16 5.66 2.97 19.81
CA PRO A 16 7.03 3.40 20.09
C PRO A 16 7.95 3.25 18.85
N PRO A 17 8.96 4.11 18.64
CA PRO A 17 9.78 4.11 17.42
C PRO A 17 10.40 2.76 17.06
N GLU A 18 10.72 1.95 18.07
CA GLU A 18 11.27 0.60 17.93
C GLU A 18 10.32 -0.39 17.24
N TYR A 19 9.01 -0.16 17.31
CA TYR A 19 7.95 -0.94 16.67
C TYR A 19 7.33 -0.24 15.46
N ALA A 20 7.68 1.01 15.19
CA ALA A 20 7.13 1.78 14.08
C ALA A 20 7.65 1.23 12.75
N TYR A 21 6.72 0.92 11.84
CA TYR A 21 7.05 0.52 10.49
C TYR A 21 6.02 1.00 9.47
N ARG A 22 6.53 1.22 8.26
CA ARG A 22 5.75 1.54 7.08
C ARG A 22 6.17 0.61 5.96
N TYR A 23 5.24 0.18 5.12
CA TYR A 23 5.58 -0.45 3.85
C TYR A 23 4.90 0.25 2.70
N ASP A 24 5.63 0.35 1.59
CA ASP A 24 5.13 0.81 0.30
C ASP A 24 5.19 -0.35 -0.70
N LEU A 25 4.07 -0.63 -1.33
CA LEU A 25 3.94 -1.55 -2.46
C LEU A 25 3.59 -0.77 -3.72
N VAL A 26 4.55 -0.67 -4.64
CA VAL A 26 4.39 0.04 -5.91
C VAL A 26 4.13 -0.96 -7.02
N PHE A 27 2.95 -0.93 -7.61
CA PHE A 27 2.56 -1.74 -8.75
C PHE A 27 2.64 -0.91 -10.03
N SER A 28 3.47 -1.32 -10.97
CA SER A 28 3.66 -0.66 -12.26
C SER A 28 2.90 -1.40 -13.37
N SER A 29 2.38 -0.65 -14.35
CA SER A 29 1.65 -1.20 -15.50
C SER A 29 2.46 -2.17 -16.38
N ASN A 30 3.78 -2.20 -16.23
CA ASN A 30 4.66 -3.16 -16.90
C ASN A 30 4.70 -4.53 -16.20
N GLY A 31 3.91 -4.74 -15.15
CA GLY A 31 3.83 -6.00 -14.41
C GLY A 31 4.92 -6.19 -13.36
N ILE A 32 5.62 -5.11 -12.97
CA ILE A 32 6.58 -5.13 -11.86
C ILE A 32 5.91 -4.57 -10.62
N ALA A 33 6.08 -5.26 -9.50
CA ALA A 33 5.72 -4.78 -8.18
C ALA A 33 6.98 -4.64 -7.31
N GLU A 34 7.10 -3.52 -6.60
CA GLU A 34 8.22 -3.22 -5.70
C GLU A 34 7.70 -3.06 -4.27
N LEU A 35 8.30 -3.79 -3.33
CA LEU A 35 8.10 -3.63 -1.91
C LEU A 35 9.27 -2.85 -1.31
N LYS A 36 8.97 -1.86 -0.48
CA LYS A 36 9.93 -1.22 0.42
C LYS A 36 9.36 -1.24 1.83
N VAL A 37 10.17 -1.65 2.81
CA VAL A 37 9.81 -1.62 4.23
C VAL A 37 10.72 -0.64 4.94
N PHE A 38 10.11 0.24 5.71
CA PHE A 38 10.77 1.28 6.47
C PHE A 38 10.53 1.03 7.96
N LYS A 39 11.58 1.20 8.78
CA LYS A 39 11.50 1.10 10.24
C LYS A 39 11.84 2.46 10.87
N GLY A 40 11.09 2.85 11.89
CA GLY A 40 11.23 4.16 12.55
C GLY A 40 10.15 5.17 12.12
N TYR A 41 10.43 6.46 12.35
CA TYR A 41 9.49 7.56 12.10
C TYR A 41 10.07 8.62 11.18
N ASP A 42 9.24 9.10 10.24
CA ASP A 42 9.42 10.36 9.50
C ASP A 42 10.87 10.61 9.04
N LEU A 43 11.60 11.50 9.72
CA LEU A 43 12.97 11.91 9.36
C LEU A 43 14.06 10.84 9.63
N ASP A 44 13.79 9.87 10.50
CA ASP A 44 14.70 8.79 10.87
C ASP A 44 14.29 7.42 10.29
N GLU A 45 13.28 7.39 9.41
CA GLU A 45 12.86 6.16 8.73
C GLU A 45 14.03 5.55 7.93
N LYS A 46 14.40 4.32 8.26
CA LYS A 46 15.39 3.55 7.51
C LYS A 46 14.70 2.49 6.67
N ASN A 47 15.02 2.46 5.38
CA ASN A 47 14.67 1.32 4.54
C ASN A 47 15.44 0.08 5.03
N VAL A 48 14.71 -0.90 5.54
CA VAL A 48 15.26 -2.16 6.06
C VAL A 48 15.09 -3.32 5.08
N TYR A 49 14.26 -3.16 4.05
CA TYR A 49 14.01 -4.19 3.06
C TYR A 49 13.51 -3.60 1.75
N SER A 50 14.04 -4.11 0.63
CA SER A 50 13.48 -3.82 -0.68
C SER A 50 13.54 -5.05 -1.58
N GLU A 51 12.44 -5.32 -2.28
CA GLU A 51 12.32 -6.43 -3.22
C GLU A 51 11.45 -6.02 -4.40
N SER A 52 11.80 -6.48 -5.60
CA SER A 52 11.00 -6.30 -6.80
C SER A 52 10.69 -7.65 -7.43
N LYS A 53 9.48 -7.82 -7.94
CA LYS A 53 9.08 -9.05 -8.63
C LYS A 53 8.03 -8.82 -9.69
N LYS A 54 7.83 -9.84 -10.53
CA LYS A 54 6.76 -9.85 -11.53
C LYS A 54 5.42 -10.23 -10.91
N ILE A 55 4.35 -9.63 -11.41
CA ILE A 55 2.98 -9.89 -11.01
C ILE A 55 2.07 -10.10 -12.23
N ASN A 56 0.87 -10.60 -11.98
CA ASN A 56 -0.14 -10.75 -13.02
C ASN A 56 -0.77 -9.38 -13.37
N VAL A 57 -0.49 -8.89 -14.58
CA VAL A 57 -0.98 -7.59 -15.07
C VAL A 57 -2.50 -7.55 -15.21
N LEU A 58 -3.15 -8.66 -15.61
CA LEU A 58 -4.61 -8.70 -15.79
C LEU A 58 -5.32 -8.52 -14.45
N ILE A 59 -4.80 -9.12 -13.38
CA ILE A 59 -5.33 -8.93 -12.03
C ILE A 59 -5.11 -7.48 -11.58
N LEU A 60 -3.93 -6.91 -11.84
CA LEU A 60 -3.67 -5.50 -11.53
C LEU A 60 -4.66 -4.56 -12.21
N GLU A 61 -4.97 -4.78 -13.49
CA GLU A 61 -5.96 -3.98 -14.23
C GLU A 61 -7.36 -4.07 -13.61
N GLN A 62 -7.79 -5.26 -13.19
CA GLN A 62 -9.06 -5.44 -12.50
C GLN A 62 -9.11 -4.70 -11.15
N LEU A 63 -8.03 -4.71 -10.38
CA LEU A 63 -7.95 -3.98 -9.11
C LEU A 63 -7.95 -2.47 -9.32
N ILE A 64 -7.29 -1.97 -10.37
CA ILE A 64 -7.34 -0.55 -10.75
C ILE A 64 -8.78 -0.13 -11.09
N ILE A 65 -9.53 -0.96 -11.82
CA ILE A 65 -10.95 -0.70 -12.11
C ILE A 65 -11.76 -0.68 -10.80
N GLY A 66 -11.51 -1.62 -9.89
CA GLY A 66 -12.13 -1.64 -8.57
C GLY A 66 -11.89 -0.34 -7.77
N LEU A 67 -10.65 0.15 -7.78
CA LEU A 67 -10.27 1.40 -7.14
C LEU A 67 -11.04 2.61 -7.68
N ILE A 68 -11.16 2.69 -9.00
CA ILE A 68 -11.91 3.77 -9.68
C ILE A 68 -13.41 3.69 -9.34
N ASN A 69 -13.98 2.48 -9.38
CA ASN A 69 -15.43 2.28 -9.17
C ASN A 69 -15.89 2.60 -7.75
N LEU A 70 -15.05 2.34 -6.74
CA LEU A 70 -15.42 2.61 -5.35
C LEU A 70 -15.47 4.11 -4.99
N LYS A 71 -15.13 5.02 -5.92
CA LYS A 71 -14.97 6.47 -5.66
C LYS A 71 -14.14 6.74 -4.39
N MET A 72 -13.26 5.81 -4.00
CA MET A 72 -12.43 5.94 -2.79
C MET A 72 -11.58 7.21 -2.84
N LEU A 73 -11.30 7.71 -4.04
CA LEU A 73 -10.40 8.82 -4.35
C LEU A 73 -10.95 10.20 -3.92
N SER A 74 -12.21 10.28 -3.46
CA SER A 74 -12.82 11.53 -2.96
C SER A 74 -13.00 11.60 -1.43
N LYS A 75 -12.57 10.60 -0.64
CA LYS A 75 -12.69 10.63 0.82
C LYS A 75 -11.50 11.35 1.45
N SER A 76 -11.55 12.68 1.49
CA SER A 76 -10.57 13.52 2.20
C SER A 76 -11.01 13.77 3.64
N SER A 77 -10.74 12.85 4.56
CA SER A 77 -10.73 13.22 5.98
C SER A 77 -9.71 12.39 6.73
N SER A 78 -8.66 13.06 7.23
CA SER A 78 -7.66 12.51 8.14
C SER A 78 -8.02 12.91 9.56
N LYS A 79 -8.80 12.08 10.25
CA LYS A 79 -8.70 11.99 11.71
C LYS A 79 -8.04 10.65 11.99
N VAL A 80 -6.71 10.61 12.01
CA VAL A 80 -5.99 9.33 12.18
C VAL A 80 -5.10 9.40 13.39
N GLY A 81 -5.54 8.73 14.47
CA GLY A 81 -4.64 8.13 15.46
C GLY A 81 -4.57 6.63 15.17
N GLY A 82 -3.38 6.03 15.30
CA GLY A 82 -3.18 4.60 15.02
C GLY A 82 -2.83 4.27 13.56
N SER A 83 -3.04 3.02 13.16
CA SER A 83 -2.60 2.51 11.85
C SER A 83 -3.36 3.15 10.69
N GLN A 84 -2.62 3.46 9.61
CA GLN A 84 -3.14 4.09 8.41
C GLN A 84 -2.92 3.20 7.17
N ARG A 85 -3.94 3.13 6.31
CA ARG A 85 -3.88 2.48 4.99
C ARG A 85 -4.17 3.52 3.91
N THR A 86 -3.40 3.50 2.82
CA THR A 86 -3.66 4.35 1.67
C THR A 86 -3.49 3.59 0.36
N LEU A 87 -4.33 3.92 -0.61
CA LEU A 87 -4.16 3.55 -2.02
C LEU A 87 -3.99 4.84 -2.83
N GLU A 88 -2.94 4.92 -3.62
CA GLU A 88 -2.69 6.04 -4.50
C GLU A 88 -2.61 5.56 -5.95
N LEU A 89 -3.38 6.19 -6.83
CA LEU A 89 -3.35 5.93 -8.27
C LEU A 89 -2.60 7.06 -8.95
N CYS A 90 -1.34 6.82 -9.30
CA CYS A 90 -0.49 7.77 -9.99
C CYS A 90 -0.78 7.71 -11.50
N GLN A 91 -1.51 8.72 -12.01
CA GLN A 91 -1.73 8.94 -13.44
C GLN A 91 -1.36 10.37 -13.84
N ARG A 92 -2.19 11.06 -14.66
CA ARG A 92 -1.96 12.47 -15.03
C ARG A 92 -2.09 13.41 -13.84
N ASN A 93 -3.02 13.11 -12.94
CA ASN A 93 -3.13 13.68 -11.60
C ASN A 93 -3.00 12.50 -10.62
N SER A 94 -2.18 12.64 -9.58
CA SER A 94 -2.11 11.62 -8.54
C SER A 94 -3.31 11.77 -7.62
N GLU A 95 -4.05 10.69 -7.42
CA GLU A 95 -5.21 10.66 -6.52
C GLU A 95 -4.93 9.67 -5.41
N LYS A 96 -4.92 10.16 -4.17
CA LYS A 96 -4.62 9.37 -2.97
C LYS A 96 -5.86 9.24 -2.09
N SER A 97 -6.23 7.99 -1.80
CA SER A 97 -7.32 7.62 -0.89
C SER A 97 -6.78 7.19 0.46
N PHE A 98 -7.38 7.70 1.53
CA PHE A 98 -7.21 7.17 2.88
C PHE A 98 -8.31 6.16 3.17
N ILE A 99 -7.92 4.97 3.64
CA ILE A 99 -8.84 3.91 3.99
C ILE A 99 -9.02 3.94 5.51
N GLN A 100 -10.22 4.31 5.95
CA GLN A 100 -10.59 4.32 7.36
C GLN A 100 -10.81 2.88 7.87
N ASN A 101 -10.73 2.70 9.19
CA ASN A 101 -10.89 1.37 9.79
C ASN A 101 -12.31 0.80 9.66
N ASP A 102 -13.31 1.65 9.43
CA ASP A 102 -14.70 1.28 9.16
C ASP A 102 -15.02 1.16 7.65
N ASP A 103 -14.06 1.47 6.77
CA ASP A 103 -14.21 1.37 5.32
C ASP A 103 -13.96 -0.05 4.82
N LEU A 104 -14.88 -0.97 5.11
CA LEU A 104 -14.76 -2.39 4.75
C LEU A 104 -14.45 -2.62 3.26
N PRO A 105 -15.11 -1.94 2.29
CA PRO A 105 -14.77 -2.09 0.87
C PRO A 105 -13.35 -1.61 0.54
N GLY A 106 -12.90 -0.51 1.15
CA GLY A 106 -11.53 -0.02 0.99
C GLY A 106 -10.50 -1.01 1.56
N ILE A 107 -10.78 -1.57 2.74
CA ILE A 107 -9.94 -2.59 3.38
C ILE A 107 -9.84 -3.86 2.52
N ASP A 108 -10.96 -4.35 1.99
CA ASP A 108 -10.97 -5.52 1.09
C ASP A 108 -10.12 -5.26 -0.15
N LEU A 109 -10.30 -4.11 -0.80
CA LEU A 109 -9.52 -3.75 -1.98
C LEU A 109 -8.02 -3.64 -1.66
N PHE A 110 -7.65 -3.02 -0.54
CA PHE A 110 -6.26 -2.95 -0.10
C PHE A 110 -5.65 -4.34 0.10
N ASN A 111 -6.37 -5.23 0.77
CA ASN A 111 -5.91 -6.60 0.99
C ASN A 111 -5.73 -7.37 -0.33
N ARG A 112 -6.55 -7.11 -1.35
CA ARG A 112 -6.36 -7.71 -2.68
C ARG A 112 -5.07 -7.23 -3.36
N PHE A 113 -4.65 -5.99 -3.16
CA PHE A 113 -3.33 -5.53 -3.61
C PHE A 113 -2.21 -6.26 -2.87
N LEU A 114 -2.32 -6.43 -1.55
CA LEU A 114 -1.34 -7.21 -0.78
C LEU A 114 -1.26 -8.65 -1.31
N PHE A 115 -2.41 -9.28 -1.55
CA PHE A 115 -2.52 -10.64 -2.05
C PHE A 115 -1.92 -10.79 -3.47
N LEU A 116 -2.15 -9.81 -4.35
CA LEU A 116 -1.53 -9.75 -5.68
C LEU A 116 0.00 -9.75 -5.58
N TYR A 117 0.57 -9.10 -4.56
CA TYR A 117 1.99 -9.20 -4.29
C TYR A 117 2.33 -10.58 -3.72
N ASN A 118 1.77 -10.96 -2.58
CA ASN A 118 2.00 -12.27 -1.95
C ASN A 118 0.76 -12.70 -1.16
N SER A 119 0.28 -13.92 -1.37
CA SER A 119 -0.86 -14.46 -0.63
C SER A 119 -0.61 -14.53 0.89
N ASP A 120 0.65 -14.63 1.30
CA ASP A 120 1.09 -14.68 2.70
C ASP A 120 1.80 -13.38 3.14
N PHE A 121 1.38 -12.24 2.57
CA PHE A 121 2.07 -10.95 2.70
C PHE A 121 2.36 -10.54 4.15
N LEU A 122 1.37 -10.68 5.04
CA LEU A 122 1.51 -10.25 6.44
C LEU A 122 2.58 -11.06 7.19
N ASN A 123 2.65 -12.38 6.94
CA ASN A 123 3.69 -13.21 7.54
C ASN A 123 5.07 -12.88 6.98
N ASN A 124 5.16 -12.54 5.69
CA ASN A 124 6.42 -12.07 5.10
C ASN A 124 6.90 -10.76 5.77
N ILE A 125 6.01 -9.79 5.92
CA ILE A 125 6.30 -8.52 6.60
C ILE A 125 6.71 -8.75 8.06
N ASN A 126 6.00 -9.61 8.78
CA ASN A 126 6.35 -9.94 10.17
C ASN A 126 7.74 -10.58 10.28
N LYS A 127 8.15 -11.42 9.32
CA LYS A 127 9.51 -11.97 9.28
C LYS A 127 10.53 -10.87 9.05
N ILE A 128 10.28 -9.96 8.11
CA ILE A 128 11.19 -8.85 7.80
C ILE A 128 11.37 -7.91 9.01
N ILE A 129 10.31 -7.63 9.78
CA ILE A 129 10.36 -6.67 10.90
C ILE A 129 11.01 -7.25 12.15
N ASN A 130 10.85 -8.56 12.38
CA ASN A 130 11.33 -9.26 13.57
C ASN A 130 12.71 -9.93 13.39
N HIS A 131 13.30 -9.85 12.19
CA HIS A 131 14.68 -10.25 11.91
C HIS A 131 15.63 -9.07 12.00
#